data_AF-A0A497EHN9-F1
#
_entry.id   AF-A0A497EHN9-F1
#
_cell.length_a   1.000
_cell.length_b   1.000
_cell.length_c   1.000
_cell.angle_alpha   90.00
_cell.angle_beta   90.00
_cell.angle_gamma   90.00
#
_symmetry.space_group_name_H-M   'P 1'
#
loop_
_entity.id
_entity.type
_entity.pdbx_description
1 polymer ?
#
loop_
_entity_poly.entity_id
_entity_poly.type
_entity_poly.pdbx_seq_one_letter_code
_entity_poly.pdbx_strand_id
1 'polypeptide(L)'
;MIKEKRIIPVDVIVADRVGFNLDPDAMHFGMVPPTGTARRKVLINNTFKHPVEVVITAYGNITSFLYISDHMFYLSPSGSKEVTFTVFIPDDAKYGKYAGYIKILLKRRFK
;
A
#
# COMPACT_ATOMS: atom_id res chain seq x y z
N MET A 1 -13.31 10.29 -14.91
CA MET A 1 -12.75 11.54 -14.32
C MET A 1 -12.18 11.23 -12.93
N ILE A 2 -10.95 11.67 -12.62
CA ILE A 2 -10.36 11.49 -11.28
C ILE A 2 -11.07 12.40 -10.28
N LYS A 3 -11.46 11.86 -9.13
CA LYS A 3 -12.08 12.59 -8.02
C LYS A 3 -11.10 12.83 -6.89
N GLU A 4 -10.28 11.84 -6.58
CA GLU A 4 -9.27 11.93 -5.54
C GLU A 4 -7.99 11.22 -5.97
N LYS A 5 -6.87 11.79 -5.55
CA LYS A 5 -5.53 11.22 -5.74
C LYS A 5 -4.79 11.33 -4.41
N ARG A 6 -4.32 10.20 -3.90
CA ARG A 6 -3.43 10.12 -2.74
C ARG A 6 -2.10 9.51 -3.16
N ILE A 7 -1.01 10.10 -2.66
CA ILE A 7 0.34 9.56 -2.78
C ILE A 7 0.82 9.33 -1.36
N ILE A 8 1.17 8.10 -1.03
CA ILE A 8 1.56 7.68 0.32
C ILE A 8 2.99 7.14 0.21
N PRO A 9 3.99 7.75 0.87
CA PRO A 9 5.33 7.16 0.95
C PRO A 9 5.27 5.79 1.61
N VAL A 10 6.12 4.87 1.16
CA VAL A 10 6.18 3.50 1.69
C VAL A 10 7.62 3.04 1.74
N ASP A 11 8.01 2.37 2.82
CA ASP A 11 9.34 1.77 2.95
C ASP A 11 9.38 0.58 3.91
N VAL A 12 10.42 -0.22 3.72
CA VAL A 12 10.85 -1.31 4.58
C VAL A 12 12.37 -1.31 4.68
N ILE A 13 12.89 -1.67 5.85
CA ILE A 13 14.32 -1.87 6.07
C ILE A 13 14.56 -3.38 6.16
N VAL A 14 15.35 -3.93 5.25
CA VAL A 14 15.83 -5.32 5.38
C VAL A 14 17.02 -5.33 6.33
N ALA A 15 16.87 -6.03 7.46
CA ALA A 15 17.88 -6.11 8.53
C ALA A 15 17.80 -7.47 9.25
N ASP A 16 18.80 -7.81 10.06
CA ASP A 16 18.88 -9.06 10.83
C ASP A 16 17.92 -9.15 12.04
N ARG A 17 17.09 -8.12 12.24
CA ARG A 17 16.19 -7.99 13.39
C ARG A 17 14.85 -7.37 12.99
N VAL A 18 13.84 -7.62 13.82
CA VAL A 18 12.52 -6.98 13.69
C VAL A 18 12.54 -5.63 14.39
N GLY A 19 11.89 -4.64 13.79
CA GLY A 19 11.78 -3.28 14.33
C GLY A 19 10.51 -2.61 13.83
N PHE A 20 9.92 -1.75 14.66
CA PHE A 20 8.67 -1.06 14.33
C PHE A 20 8.95 0.44 14.14
N ASN A 21 8.27 1.03 13.16
CA ASN A 21 8.11 2.48 13.08
C ASN A 21 6.66 2.82 13.50
N LEU A 22 6.52 3.80 14.39
CA LEU A 22 5.25 4.26 14.96
C LEU A 22 4.77 5.59 14.34
N ASP A 23 5.53 6.16 13.41
CA ASP A 23 5.18 7.40 12.72
C ASP A 23 3.95 7.18 11.80
N PRO A 24 2.96 8.10 11.82
CA PRO A 24 1.74 7.97 11.02
C PRO A 24 1.81 8.65 9.65
N ASP A 25 2.93 9.27 9.30
CA ASP A 25 3.10 10.10 8.10
C ASP A 25 3.22 9.28 6.81
N ALA A 26 3.59 8.01 6.91
CA ALA A 26 3.77 7.11 5.79
C ALA A 26 3.39 5.65 6.13
N MET A 27 3.42 4.79 5.11
CA MET A 27 3.25 3.35 5.29
C MET A 27 4.61 2.71 5.59
N HIS A 28 5.03 2.75 6.85
CA HIS A 28 6.26 2.10 7.29
C HIS A 28 6.03 0.64 7.67
N PHE A 29 6.77 -0.28 7.05
CA PHE A 29 6.77 -1.70 7.44
C PHE A 29 7.78 -2.02 8.55
N GLY A 30 8.69 -1.10 8.87
CA GLY A 30 9.72 -1.27 9.89
C GLY A 30 10.91 -2.09 9.38
N MET A 31 11.58 -2.80 10.30
CA MET A 31 12.69 -3.71 9.97
C MET A 31 12.16 -5.13 9.84
N VAL A 32 12.47 -5.77 8.72
CA VAL A 32 12.02 -7.13 8.38
C VAL A 32 13.22 -7.96 7.91
N PRO A 33 13.52 -9.10 8.54
CA PRO A 33 14.60 -9.97 8.08
C PRO A 33 14.28 -10.68 6.77
N PRO A 34 15.30 -11.20 6.06
CA PRO A 34 15.09 -12.14 4.96
C PRO A 34 14.16 -13.28 5.37
N THR A 35 13.34 -13.77 4.44
CA THR A 35 12.21 -14.68 4.66
C THR A 35 11.06 -14.13 5.53
N GLY A 36 11.25 -12.95 6.12
CA GLY A 36 10.26 -12.28 6.95
C GLY A 36 9.12 -11.68 6.14
N THR A 37 8.02 -11.43 6.83
CA THR A 37 6.82 -10.80 6.27
C THR A 37 6.32 -9.71 7.19
N ALA A 38 5.88 -8.58 6.62
CA ALA A 38 5.15 -7.57 7.37
C ALA A 38 3.90 -7.10 6.61
N ARG A 39 2.86 -6.70 7.35
CA ARG A 39 1.55 -6.33 6.79
C ARG A 39 1.07 -4.99 7.32
N ARG A 40 0.38 -4.26 6.45
CA ARG A 40 -0.39 -3.05 6.78
C ARG A 40 -1.76 -3.12 6.11
N LYS A 41 -2.78 -2.65 6.81
CA LYS A 41 -4.16 -2.62 6.33
C LYS A 41 -4.59 -1.18 6.18
N VAL A 42 -5.22 -0.86 5.05
CA VAL A 42 -5.79 0.46 4.78
C VAL A 42 -7.26 0.29 4.45
N LEU A 43 -8.11 1.02 5.16
CA LEU A 43 -9.54 1.11 4.85
C LEU A 43 -9.75 2.22 3.82
N ILE A 44 -10.25 1.87 2.64
CA ILE A 44 -10.60 2.83 1.58
C ILE A 44 -12.11 3.03 1.61
N ASN A 45 -12.52 4.28 1.84
CA ASN A 45 -13.93 4.68 1.94
C ASN A 45 -14.31 5.53 0.74
N ASN A 46 -15.46 5.25 0.14
CA ASN A 46 -16.08 6.12 -0.84
C ASN A 46 -17.05 7.09 -0.15
N THR A 47 -16.60 8.32 0.11
CA THR A 47 -17.43 9.38 0.70
C THR A 47 -18.27 10.14 -0.33
N PHE A 48 -18.17 9.79 -1.62
CA PHE A 48 -18.93 10.44 -2.69
C PHE A 48 -20.33 9.84 -2.83
N LYS A 49 -21.29 10.66 -3.30
CA LYS A 49 -22.67 10.25 -3.60
C LYS A 49 -22.82 9.40 -4.88
N HIS A 50 -21.72 8.89 -5.44
CA HIS A 50 -21.70 8.12 -6.67
C HIS A 50 -20.64 7.01 -6.58
N PRO A 51 -20.78 5.91 -7.34
CA PRO A 51 -19.79 4.86 -7.35
C PRO A 51 -18.43 5.34 -7.89
N VAL A 52 -17.36 4.80 -7.33
CA VAL A 52 -15.99 5.07 -7.76
C VAL A 52 -15.27 3.78 -8.10
N GLU A 53 -14.39 3.86 -9.08
CA GLU A 53 -13.33 2.89 -9.31
C GLU A 53 -12.10 3.32 -8.52
N VAL A 54 -11.57 2.43 -7.70
CA VAL A 54 -10.31 2.59 -6.98
C VAL A 54 -9.22 1.91 -7.78
N VAL A 55 -8.12 2.61 -8.05
CA VAL A 55 -6.92 2.06 -8.68
C VAL A 55 -5.72 2.34 -7.79
N ILE A 56 -4.98 1.30 -7.42
CA ILE A 56 -3.81 1.36 -6.56
C ILE A 56 -2.60 0.93 -7.37
N THR A 57 -1.53 1.71 -7.31
CA THR A 57 -0.27 1.40 -8.01
C THR A 57 0.91 1.73 -7.10
N ALA A 58 1.87 0.81 -7.03
CA ALA A 58 3.12 1.01 -6.29
C ALA A 58 4.27 1.38 -7.24
N TYR A 59 5.22 2.15 -6.73
CA TYR A 59 6.41 2.61 -7.45
C TYR A 59 7.62 2.58 -6.51
N GLY A 60 8.82 2.46 -7.06
CA GLY A 60 10.08 2.43 -6.30
C GLY A 60 10.68 1.02 -6.21
N ASN A 61 11.83 0.87 -5.57
CA ASN A 61 12.52 -0.43 -5.48
C ASN A 61 11.85 -1.40 -4.50
N ILE A 62 10.94 -0.93 -3.64
CA ILE A 62 10.11 -1.78 -2.77
C ILE A 62 9.10 -2.65 -3.53
N THR A 63 8.79 -2.33 -4.80
CA THR A 63 7.74 -3.04 -5.55
C THR A 63 8.06 -4.52 -5.76
N SER A 64 9.33 -4.91 -5.76
CA SER A 64 9.73 -6.33 -5.84
C SER A 64 9.33 -7.13 -4.62
N PHE A 65 9.12 -6.48 -3.47
CA PHE A 65 8.75 -7.12 -2.20
C PHE A 65 7.27 -6.93 -1.86
N LEU A 66 6.60 -5.99 -2.52
CA LEU A 66 5.28 -5.54 -2.13
C LEU A 66 4.16 -6.25 -2.90
N TYR A 67 3.28 -6.91 -2.15
CA TYR A 67 2.01 -7.45 -2.61
C TYR A 67 0.83 -6.60 -2.13
N ILE A 68 -0.12 -6.33 -3.03
CA ILE A 68 -1.36 -5.59 -2.75
C ILE A 68 -2.54 -6.54 -2.97
N SER A 69 -3.35 -6.77 -1.93
CA SER A 69 -4.44 -7.77 -1.97
C SER A 69 -5.48 -7.52 -3.07
N ASP A 70 -5.72 -6.25 -3.39
CA ASP A 70 -6.55 -5.84 -4.51
C ASP A 70 -6.11 -4.46 -5.00
N HIS A 71 -5.71 -4.38 -6.26
CA HIS A 71 -5.19 -3.16 -6.87
C HIS A 71 -6.23 -2.41 -7.71
N MET A 72 -7.39 -3.02 -8.00
CA MET A 72 -8.45 -2.38 -8.79
C MET A 72 -9.83 -2.94 -8.43
N PHE A 73 -10.69 -2.09 -7.87
CA PHE A 73 -12.04 -2.48 -7.45
C PHE A 73 -13.02 -1.32 -7.44
N TYR A 74 -14.30 -1.65 -7.26
CA TYR A 74 -15.39 -0.67 -7.21
C TYR A 74 -15.92 -0.50 -5.80
N LEU A 75 -16.27 0.73 -5.46
CA LEU A 75 -17.02 1.07 -4.25
C LEU A 75 -18.33 1.75 -4.62
N SER A 76 -19.43 1.25 -4.06
CA SER A 76 -20.72 1.94 -4.06
C SER A 76 -20.63 3.26 -3.28
N PRO A 77 -21.60 4.18 -3.43
CA PRO A 77 -21.72 5.33 -2.53
C PRO A 77 -21.71 4.86 -1.07
N SER A 78 -20.93 5.51 -0.22
CA SER A 78 -20.71 5.16 1.20
C SER A 78 -20.10 3.76 1.43
N GLY A 79 -19.68 3.06 0.37
CA GLY A 79 -19.04 1.75 0.47
C GLY A 79 -17.60 1.87 0.95
N SER A 80 -17.11 0.83 1.63
CA SER A 80 -15.75 0.73 2.14
C SER A 80 -15.13 -0.61 1.80
N LYS A 81 -13.80 -0.66 1.63
CA LYS A 81 -13.05 -1.91 1.48
C LYS A 81 -11.70 -1.81 2.17
N GLU A 82 -11.34 -2.87 2.90
CA GLU A 82 -9.99 -3.04 3.44
C GLU A 82 -9.06 -3.60 2.36
N VAL A 83 -7.91 -2.96 2.18
CA VAL A 83 -6.82 -3.40 1.31
C VAL A 83 -5.61 -3.74 2.18
N THR A 84 -5.07 -4.94 2.01
CA THR A 84 -3.87 -5.40 2.71
C THR A 84 -2.65 -5.22 1.82
N PHE A 85 -1.65 -4.52 2.33
CA PHE A 85 -0.33 -4.37 1.76
C PHE A 85 0.62 -5.30 2.53
N THR A 86 1.30 -6.20 1.83
CA THR A 86 2.21 -7.17 2.43
C THR A 86 3.58 -7.03 1.80
N VAL A 87 4.62 -6.90 2.63
CA VAL A 87 6.01 -7.05 2.17
C VAL A 87 6.48 -8.45 2.47
N PHE A 88 7.00 -9.13 1.45
CA PHE A 88 7.68 -10.43 1.56
C PHE A 88 9.14 -10.23 1.20
N ILE A 89 10.03 -10.46 2.15
CA ILE A 89 11.47 -10.30 1.92
C ILE A 89 12.03 -11.67 1.49
N PRO A 90 12.61 -11.79 0.29
CA PRO A 90 13.24 -13.05 -0.13
C PRO A 90 14.47 -13.36 0.73
N ASP A 91 14.93 -14.60 0.70
CA ASP A 91 16.10 -15.08 1.46
C ASP A 91 17.41 -14.41 1.02
N ASP A 92 17.53 -14.09 -0.26
CA ASP A 92 18.68 -13.43 -0.89
C ASP A 92 18.62 -11.90 -0.87
N ALA A 93 17.61 -11.31 -0.21
CA ALA A 93 17.44 -9.86 -0.14
C ALA A 93 18.66 -9.19 0.52
N LYS A 94 19.27 -8.24 -0.18
CA LYS A 94 20.33 -7.42 0.40
C LYS A 94 19.77 -6.56 1.52
N TYR A 95 20.53 -6.44 2.60
CA TYR A 95 20.22 -5.52 3.69
C TYR A 95 20.20 -4.08 3.19
N GLY A 96 19.32 -3.28 3.78
CA GLY A 96 19.17 -1.87 3.43
C GLY A 96 17.72 -1.44 3.27
N LYS A 97 17.54 -0.19 2.86
CA LYS A 97 16.23 0.44 2.72
C LYS A 97 15.67 0.23 1.31
N TYR A 98 14.44 -0.26 1.25
CA TYR A 98 13.64 -0.33 0.03
C TYR A 98 12.46 0.61 0.22
N ALA A 99 12.31 1.56 -0.70
CA ALA A 99 11.39 2.67 -0.57
C ALA A 99 10.67 2.96 -1.90
N GLY A 100 9.58 3.71 -1.77
CA GLY A 100 8.71 4.01 -2.88
C GLY A 100 7.52 4.85 -2.47
N TYR A 101 6.48 4.80 -3.30
CA TYR A 101 5.20 5.40 -2.96
C TYR A 101 4.05 4.59 -3.54
N ILE A 102 2.93 4.60 -2.83
CA ILE A 102 1.63 4.07 -3.28
C ILE A 102 0.81 5.23 -3.81
N LYS A 103 0.30 5.08 -5.03
CA LYS A 103 -0.63 6.00 -5.66
C LYS A 103 -2.01 5.37 -5.66
N ILE A 104 -2.96 6.03 -4.97
CA ILE A 104 -4.36 5.61 -4.94
C ILE A 104 -5.18 6.65 -5.70
N LEU A 105 -5.94 6.20 -6.69
CA LEU A 105 -6.83 7.03 -7.49
C LEU A 105 -8.27 6.57 -7.29
N LEU A 106 -9.15 7.50 -6.90
CA LEU A 106 -10.60 7.29 -6.95
C LEU A 106 -11.10 8.00 -8.19
N LYS A 107 -11.66 7.24 -9.14
CA LYS A 107 -12.22 7.75 -10.39
C LYS A 107 -13.73 7.64 -10.33
N ARG A 108 -14.43 8.73 -10.64
CA ARG A 108 -15.89 8.67 -10.86
C ARG A 108 -16.15 7.72 -12.02
N ARG A 109 -16.98 6.71 -11.75
CA ARG A 109 -17.56 5.89 -12.79
C ARG A 109 -18.78 6.60 -13.37
N PHE A 110 -18.78 6.77 -14.67
CA PHE A 110 -20.00 7.08 -15.40
C PHE A 110 -20.63 5.75 -15.77
N LYS A 111 -21.92 5.59 -15.46
CA LYS A 111 -22.73 4.57 -16.13
C LYS A 111 -22.93 5.00 -17.57
#